data_AF-A0A9X1NLK1-F1
#
_entry.id   AF-A0A9X1NLK1-F1
#
_cell.length_a   1.000
_cell.length_b   1.000
_cell.length_c   1.000
_cell.angle_alpha   90.00
_cell.angle_beta   90.00
_cell.angle_gamma   90.00
#
_symmetry.space_group_name_H-M   'P 1'
#
loop_
_entity.id
_entity.type
_entity.pdbx_description
1 polymer ?
#
loop_
_entity_poly.entity_id
_entity_poly.type
_entity_poly.pdbx_seq_one_letter_code
_entity_poly.pdbx_strand_id
1 'polypeptide(L)' 'MVKLLEADGWQLKRTTGSHRHFHHPQKPGLVTVAGRPSATLKPKTEASILKQAGL' A
#
# COMPACT_ATOMS: atom_id res chain seq x y z
N MET A 1 -1.35 3.23 7.54
CA MET A 1 -1.17 2.20 6.48
C MET A 1 0.26 1.94 6.01
N VAL A 2 1.00 2.88 5.40
CA VAL A 2 2.27 2.56 4.69
C VAL A 2 3.28 1.80 5.57
N LYS A 3 3.49 2.23 6.82
CA LYS A 3 4.35 1.54 7.78
C LYS A 3 3.93 0.09 8.06
N LEU A 4 2.63 -0.22 7.99
CA LEU A 4 2.09 -1.56 8.24
C LEU A 4 2.37 -2.49 7.04
N LEU A 5 2.23 -1.95 5.82
CA LEU A 5 2.65 -2.63 4.59
C LEU A 5 4.17 -2.89 4.62
N GLU A 6 4.98 -1.89 4.96
CA GLU A 6 6.45 -2.05 5.08
C GLU A 6 6.83 -3.09 6.14
N ALA A 7 6.13 -3.13 7.27
CA ALA A 7 6.34 -4.13 8.32
C ALA A 7 5.93 -5.54 7.91
N ASP A 8 4.88 -5.69 7.07
CA ASP A 8 4.50 -6.98 6.46
C ASP A 8 5.49 -7.41 5.36
N GLY A 9 6.41 -6.53 4.93
CA GLY A 9 7.42 -6.83 3.91
C GLY A 9 7.09 -6.30 2.52
N TRP A 10 6.06 -5.45 2.39
CA TRP A 10 5.77 -4.76 1.14
C TRP A 10 6.77 -3.63 0.90
N GLN A 11 7.37 -3.62 -0.28
CA GLN A 11 8.39 -2.67 -0.68
C GLN A 11 7.87 -1.73 -1.77
N LEU A 12 8.17 -0.44 -1.64
CA LEU A 12 7.81 0.55 -2.66
C LEU A 12 8.58 0.25 -3.96
N LYS A 13 7.84 -0.11 -5.01
CA LYS A 13 8.40 -0.38 -6.34
C LYS A 13 8.54 0.89 -7.16
N ARG A 14 7.48 1.69 -7.21
CA ARG A 14 7.45 2.95 -7.96
C ARG A 14 6.43 3.92 -7.39
N THR A 15 6.63 5.19 -7.67
CA THR A 15 5.68 6.25 -7.35
C THR A 15 5.32 6.99 -8.63
N THR A 16 4.02 7.11 -8.91
CA THR A 16 3.49 7.88 -10.03
C THR A 16 2.58 8.96 -9.48
N GLY A 17 3.08 10.20 -9.44
CA GLY A 17 2.37 11.33 -8.84
C GLY A 17 2.06 11.08 -7.36
N SER A 18 0.78 11.08 -6.98
CA SER A 18 0.33 10.78 -5.62
C SER A 18 0.10 9.29 -5.35
N HIS A 19 0.34 8.41 -6.32
CA HIS A 19 0.13 6.97 -6.18
C HIS A 19 1.45 6.25 -5.94
N ARG A 20 1.51 5.43 -4.90
CA ARG A 20 2.67 4.59 -4.55
C ARG A 20 2.32 3.14 -4.78
N HIS A 21 3.12 2.44 -5.56
CA HIS A 21 2.93 1.03 -5.85
C HIS A 21 3.90 0.21 -5.03
N PHE A 22 3.36 -0.69 -4.23
CA PHE A 22 4.08 -1.61 -3.38
C PHE A 22 4.04 -3.01 -3.99
N HIS A 23 5.15 -3.72 -3.89
CA HIS A 23 5.27 -5.13 -4.27
C HIS A 23 5.76 -5.93 -3.08
N HIS A 24 5.38 -7.20 -3.02
CA HIS A 24 5.84 -8.12 -1.98
C HIS A 24 6.67 -9.23 -2.64
N PRO A 25 7.87 -9.57 -2.11
CA PRO A 25 8.72 -10.58 -2.73
C PRO A 25 8.14 -12.00 -2.63
N GLN A 26 7.37 -12.31 -1.58
CA GLN A 26 6.75 -13.63 -1.40
C GLN A 26 5.27 -13.71 -1.80
N LYS A 27 4.54 -12.59 -1.86
CA LYS A 27 3.09 -12.58 -2.10
C LYS A 27 2.87 -12.07 -3.53
N PRO A 28 2.23 -12.84 -4.41
CA PRO A 28 1.96 -12.37 -5.77
C PRO A 28 0.91 -11.26 -5.73
N GLY A 29 1.31 -10.04 -6.10
CA GLY A 29 0.41 -8.90 -6.15
C GLY A 29 1.14 -7.55 -6.16
N LEU A 30 0.41 -6.52 -6.58
CA LEU A 30 0.84 -5.12 -6.49
C LEU A 30 -0.23 -4.34 -5.74
N VAL A 31 0.17 -3.70 -4.65
CA VAL A 31 -0.73 -2.86 -3.84
C VAL A 31 -0.50 -1.41 -4.20
N THR A 32 -1.56 -0.68 -4.54
CA THR A 32 -1.46 0.75 -4.84
C THR A 32 -2.04 1.56 -3.70
N VAL A 33 -1.20 2.36 -3.07
CA VAL A 33 -1.60 3.33 -2.05
C VAL A 33 -1.70 4.70 -2.71
N ALA A 34 -2.92 5.20 -2.84
CA ALA A 34 -3.19 6.54 -3.37
C ALA A 34 -3.18 7.57 -2.23
N GLY A 35 -2.40 8.65 -2.37
CA GLY A 35 -2.44 9.80 -1.47
C GLY A 35 -1.09 10.25 -0.93
N ARG A 36 -1.11 11.38 -0.23
CA ARG A 36 0.08 11.97 0.41
C ARG A 36 0.48 11.16 1.66
N PRO A 37 1.78 11.10 2.03
CA PRO A 37 2.28 10.33 3.18
C PRO A 37 1.56 10.66 4.49
N SER A 38 1.17 11.93 4.65
CA SER A 38 0.50 12.44 5.85
C SER A 38 -1.01 12.63 5.68
N ALA A 39 -1.59 12.25 4.53
CA ALA A 39 -3.03 12.34 4.36
C ALA A 39 -3.71 11.11 4.94
N THR A 40 -4.68 11.31 5.82
CA THR A 40 -5.53 10.25 6.35
C THR A 40 -6.29 9.60 5.19
N LEU A 41 -5.99 8.34 4.91
CA LEU A 41 -6.76 7.55 3.96
C LEU A 41 -8.17 7.37 4.51
N LYS A 42 -9.18 7.45 3.64
CA LYS A 42 -10.54 7.08 4.06
C LYS A 42 -10.53 5.63 4.54
N PRO A 43 -11.23 5.27 5.62
CA PRO A 43 -11.22 3.91 6.18
C PRO A 43 -11.54 2.82 5.15
N LYS A 44 -12.45 3.12 4.22
CA LYS A 44 -12.81 2.21 3.11
C LYS A 44 -11.65 1.96 2.14
N THR A 45 -10.85 2.99 1.85
CA THR A 45 -9.67 2.87 1.00
C THR A 45 -8.59 2.07 1.72
N GLU A 46 -8.42 2.32 3.02
CA GLU A 46 -7.46 1.58 3.85
C GLU A 46 -7.82 0.08 3.93
N ALA A 47 -9.08 -0.25 4.19
CA ALA A 47 -9.56 -1.63 4.21
C ALA A 47 -9.43 -2.34 2.85
N SER A 48 -9.69 -1.62 1.74
CA SER A 48 -9.50 -2.19 0.40
C SER A 48 -8.03 -2.49 0.10
N ILE A 49 -7.12 -1.64 0.58
CA ILE A 49 -5.67 -1.83 0.45
C ILE A 49 -5.20 -3.04 1.26
N LEU A 50 -5.66 -3.17 2.51
CA LEU A 50 -5.37 -4.33 3.36
C LEU A 50 -5.87 -5.63 2.75
N LYS A 51 -7.12 -5.64 2.28
CA LYS A 51 -7.71 -6.78 1.59
C LYS A 51 -6.89 -7.18 0.36
N GLN A 52 -6.39 -6.20 -0.41
CA GLN A 52 -5.53 -6.46 -1.57
C GLN A 52 -4.12 -6.92 -1.17
N ALA A 53 -3.64 -6.52 0.01
CA ALA A 53 -2.38 -6.95 0.59
C ALA A 53 -2.46 -8.32 1.29
N GLY A 54 -3.67 -8.87 1.47
CA GLY A 54 -3.92 -10.11 2.20
C GLY A 54 -3.75 -9.96 3.72
N LEU A 55 -4.06 -8.77 4.25
CA LEU A 55 -4.07 -8.41 5.67
C LEU A 55 -5.49 -8.16 6.16
#